data_AF-A0A4R0JPF5-F1
#
_entry.id   AF-A0A4R0JPF5-F1
#
_cell.length_a   1.000
_cell.length_b   1.000
_cell.length_c   1.000
_cell.angle_alpha   90.00
_cell.angle_beta   90.00
_cell.angle_gamma   90.00
#
_symmetry.space_group_name_H-M   'P 1'
#
loop_
_entity.id
_entity.type
_entity.pdbx_description
1 polymer ?
#
loop_
_entity_poly.entity_id
_entity_poly.type
_entity_poly.pdbx_seq_one_letter_code
_entity_poly.pdbx_strand_id
1 'polypeptide(L)'
;MRKVAALAAVLTLGIGTLTACSGGDYCSELQNYAEAAKHLDIKDSEAVGKMLDEAKKVSKSAPDDLKDDWKVVLDYAEKAKEANGDMTKLAELGKNDGEKVASAGAAIAKQAKDTCKVTIDG
;
A
#
# COMPACT_ATOMS: atom_id res chain seq x y z
N MET A 1 -39.40 23.45 -24.74
CA MET A 1 -39.64 22.23 -23.94
C MET A 1 -38.64 21.16 -24.35
N ARG A 2 -37.98 20.60 -23.35
CA ARG A 2 -37.33 19.27 -23.25
C ARG A 2 -37.17 18.47 -24.55
N LYS A 3 -35.93 18.10 -24.88
CA LYS A 3 -35.48 16.74 -25.28
C LYS A 3 -33.97 16.76 -25.58
N VAL A 4 -33.15 16.75 -24.52
CA VAL A 4 -31.78 16.23 -24.61
C VAL A 4 -31.87 14.83 -24.02
N ALA A 5 -31.88 13.83 -24.89
CA ALA A 5 -31.97 12.42 -24.52
C ALA A 5 -30.62 11.75 -24.79
N ALA A 6 -30.17 11.03 -23.75
CA ALA A 6 -29.30 9.87 -23.78
C ALA A 6 -27.83 10.07 -24.19
N LEU A 7 -27.02 10.41 -23.18
CA LEU A 7 -25.65 9.87 -23.07
C LEU A 7 -25.76 8.35 -22.85
N ALA A 8 -25.49 7.57 -23.88
CA ALA A 8 -25.26 6.13 -23.76
C ALA A 8 -23.78 5.84 -23.99
N ALA A 9 -22.96 6.10 -22.95
CA ALA A 9 -21.63 5.49 -22.87
C ALA A 9 -21.84 4.03 -22.43
N VAL A 10 -21.89 3.12 -23.39
CA VAL A 10 -21.81 1.68 -23.15
C VAL A 10 -20.41 1.39 -22.65
N LEU A 11 -20.22 1.47 -21.33
CA LEU A 11 -19.11 0.86 -20.62
C LEU A 11 -19.41 -0.64 -20.52
N THR A 12 -19.06 -1.40 -21.55
CA THR A 12 -18.84 -2.85 -21.45
C THR A 12 -17.54 -3.11 -20.69
N LEU A 13 -17.48 -2.66 -19.43
CA LEU A 13 -16.55 -3.21 -18.45
C LEU A 13 -17.30 -4.32 -17.74
N GLY A 14 -16.79 -5.54 -17.88
CA GLY A 14 -17.40 -6.76 -17.38
C GLY A 14 -17.95 -6.60 -15.97
N ILE A 15 -19.27 -6.67 -15.87
CA ILE A 15 -20.00 -6.89 -14.63
C ILE A 15 -19.88 -8.38 -14.32
N GLY A 16 -18.66 -8.83 -14.03
CA GLY A 16 -18.40 -10.11 -13.40
C GLY A 16 -18.37 -9.88 -11.90
N THR A 17 -19.54 -10.03 -11.27
CA THR A 17 -19.74 -10.05 -9.81
C THR A 17 -19.20 -8.85 -9.02
N LEU A 18 -20.02 -7.82 -8.93
CA LEU A 18 -20.09 -6.89 -7.79
C LEU A 18 -20.46 -7.64 -6.50
N THR A 19 -19.69 -8.65 -6.10
CA THR A 19 -19.60 -9.00 -4.68
C THR A 19 -18.80 -7.88 -4.03
N ALA A 20 -19.47 -7.06 -3.23
CA ALA A 20 -18.80 -6.25 -2.24
C ALA A 20 -17.72 -7.10 -1.51
N CYS A 21 -16.48 -6.61 -1.46
CA CYS A 21 -15.32 -7.18 -0.77
C CYS A 21 -14.84 -8.59 -1.22
N SER A 22 -14.31 -8.75 -2.44
CA SER A 22 -13.44 -9.91 -2.73
C SER A 22 -11.98 -9.74 -2.24
N GLY A 23 -11.67 -8.62 -1.58
CA GLY A 23 -10.47 -8.43 -0.76
C GLY A 23 -10.87 -8.49 0.71
N GLY A 24 -10.73 -9.65 1.35
CA GLY A 24 -11.05 -9.93 2.76
C GLY A 24 -10.18 -9.13 3.74
N ASP A 25 -9.66 -9.79 4.79
CA ASP A 25 -8.81 -9.17 5.83
C ASP A 25 -7.79 -8.18 5.25
N TYR A 26 -7.23 -8.45 4.06
CA TYR A 26 -6.32 -7.55 3.35
C TYR A 26 -6.76 -6.10 3.19
N CYS A 27 -7.95 -5.79 2.64
CA CYS A 27 -8.30 -4.39 2.39
C CYS A 27 -8.50 -3.60 3.70
N SER A 28 -9.02 -4.27 4.73
CA SER A 28 -9.18 -3.70 6.07
C SER A 28 -7.83 -3.52 6.78
N GLU A 29 -6.96 -4.54 6.71
CA GLU A 29 -5.59 -4.49 7.22
C GLU A 29 -4.78 -3.40 6.49
N LEU A 30 -4.92 -3.27 5.18
CA LEU A 30 -4.26 -2.26 4.37
C LEU A 30 -4.72 -0.85 4.75
N GLN A 31 -6.01 -0.66 5.06
CA GLN A 31 -6.50 0.61 5.58
C GLN A 31 -5.86 0.94 6.94
N ASN A 32 -5.78 -0.02 7.85
CA ASN A 32 -5.12 0.17 9.16
C ASN A 32 -3.64 0.51 8.99
N TYR A 33 -2.95 -0.19 8.08
CA TYR A 33 -1.57 0.08 7.73
C TYR A 33 -1.39 1.49 7.16
N ALA A 34 -2.27 1.92 6.25
CA ALA A 34 -2.24 3.26 5.68
C ALA A 34 -2.43 4.36 6.74
N GLU A 35 -3.34 4.15 7.70
CA GLU A 35 -3.53 5.09 8.82
C GLU A 35 -2.32 5.12 9.76
N ALA A 36 -1.71 3.96 10.05
CA ALA A 36 -0.49 3.89 10.84
C ALA A 36 0.70 4.60 10.15
N ALA A 37 0.78 4.54 8.81
CA ALA A 37 1.82 5.18 8.02
C ALA A 37 1.86 6.69 8.15
N LYS A 38 0.69 7.35 8.25
CA LYS A 38 0.58 8.82 8.28
C LYS A 38 1.31 9.47 9.45
N HIS A 39 1.51 8.72 10.52
CA HIS A 39 2.12 9.18 11.76
C HIS A 39 3.50 8.55 12.01
N LEU A 40 4.06 7.87 11.01
CA LEU A 40 5.35 7.20 11.15
C LEU A 40 6.49 8.23 11.20
N ASP A 41 7.20 8.27 12.33
CA ASP A 41 8.55 8.84 12.39
C ASP A 41 9.57 7.73 12.13
N ILE A 42 10.27 7.81 11.00
CA ILE A 42 11.31 6.83 10.62
C ILE A 42 12.51 6.84 11.58
N LYS A 43 12.65 7.88 12.41
CA LYS A 43 13.69 7.98 13.44
C LYS A 43 13.31 7.23 14.72
N ASP A 44 12.02 6.97 14.93
CA ASP A 44 11.51 6.19 16.04
C ASP A 44 11.51 4.70 15.65
N SER A 45 12.55 3.99 16.10
CA SER A 45 12.72 2.56 15.86
C SER A 45 11.55 1.71 16.37
N GLU A 46 10.86 2.14 17.43
CA GLU A 46 9.68 1.44 17.94
C GLU A 46 8.49 1.66 17.00
N ALA A 47 8.28 2.88 16.53
CA ALA A 47 7.25 3.18 15.53
C ALA A 47 7.49 2.42 14.22
N VAL A 48 8.74 2.39 13.73
CA VAL A 48 9.13 1.59 12.56
C VAL A 48 8.92 0.11 12.81
N GLY A 49 9.23 -0.39 14.00
CA GLY A 49 8.98 -1.77 14.41
C GLY A 49 7.50 -2.14 14.36
N LYS A 50 6.63 -1.30 14.91
CA LYS A 50 5.17 -1.50 14.86
C LYS A 50 4.65 -1.48 13.42
N MET A 51 5.14 -0.54 12.62
CA MET A 51 4.76 -0.42 11.22
C MET A 51 5.20 -1.64 10.39
N LEU A 52 6.38 -2.18 10.66
CA LEU A 52 6.85 -3.43 10.08
C LEU A 52 5.93 -4.60 10.45
N ASP A 53 5.47 -4.68 11.70
CA ASP A 53 4.56 -5.75 12.13
C ASP A 53 3.19 -5.65 11.43
N GLU A 54 2.66 -4.44 11.23
CA GLU A 54 1.45 -4.22 10.42
C GLU A 54 1.67 -4.59 8.95
N ALA A 55 2.78 -4.17 8.33
CA ALA A 55 3.14 -4.59 6.98
C ALA A 55 3.21 -6.13 6.86
N LYS A 56 3.77 -6.81 7.87
CA LYS A 56 3.84 -8.28 7.91
C LYS A 56 2.47 -8.93 7.99
N LYS A 57 1.49 -8.32 8.66
CA LYS A 57 0.11 -8.82 8.68
C LYS A 57 -0.53 -8.67 7.31
N VAL A 58 -0.53 -7.45 6.76
CA VAL A 58 -1.13 -7.12 5.46
C VAL A 58 -0.52 -7.96 4.33
N SER A 59 0.80 -8.15 4.33
CA SER A 59 1.48 -8.92 3.29
C SER A 59 1.04 -10.39 3.20
N LYS A 60 0.52 -10.98 4.29
CA LYS A 60 0.08 -12.38 4.32
C LYS A 60 -1.25 -12.58 3.60
N SER A 61 -2.11 -11.57 3.65
CA SER A 61 -3.42 -11.56 3.00
C SER A 61 -3.36 -10.90 1.62
N ALA A 62 -2.19 -10.40 1.21
CA ALA A 62 -1.99 -9.71 -0.04
C ALA A 62 -2.30 -10.60 -1.27
N PRO A 63 -2.91 -10.01 -2.31
CA PRO A 63 -3.01 -10.61 -3.63
C PRO A 63 -1.65 -11.12 -4.14
N ASP A 64 -1.65 -12.24 -4.88
CA ASP A 64 -0.43 -12.88 -5.37
C ASP A 64 0.43 -11.95 -6.24
N ASP A 65 -0.20 -11.04 -6.99
CA ASP A 65 0.45 -10.05 -7.85
C ASP A 65 1.17 -8.95 -7.08
N LEU A 66 0.90 -8.78 -5.78
CA LEU A 66 1.57 -7.80 -4.91
C LEU A 66 2.58 -8.42 -3.93
N LYS A 67 2.74 -9.75 -3.91
CA LYS A 67 3.63 -10.41 -2.94
C LYS A 67 5.08 -9.93 -3.03
N ASP A 68 5.58 -9.71 -4.25
CA ASP A 68 6.94 -9.22 -4.47
C ASP A 68 7.07 -7.74 -4.06
N ASP A 69 6.06 -6.92 -4.33
CA ASP A 69 6.03 -5.52 -3.89
C ASP A 69 6.01 -5.43 -2.35
N TRP A 70 5.17 -6.23 -1.68
CA TRP A 70 5.16 -6.32 -0.23
C TRP A 70 6.48 -6.80 0.33
N LYS A 71 7.15 -7.76 -0.34
CA LYS A 71 8.48 -8.20 0.06
C LYS A 71 9.49 -7.05 0.02
N VAL A 72 9.47 -6.22 -1.02
CA VAL A 72 10.34 -5.04 -1.13
C VAL A 72 10.08 -4.06 0.02
N VAL A 73 8.80 -3.79 0.34
CA VAL A 73 8.42 -2.92 1.46
C VAL A 73 8.89 -3.47 2.80
N LEU A 74 8.73 -4.78 3.03
CA LEU A 74 9.17 -5.46 4.24
C LEU A 74 10.69 -5.43 4.40
N ASP A 75 11.42 -5.79 3.34
CA ASP A 75 12.88 -5.80 3.34
C ASP A 75 13.43 -4.38 3.60
N TYR A 76 12.79 -3.34 3.06
CA TYR A 76 13.14 -1.94 3.33
C TYR A 76 12.84 -1.54 4.79
N ALA A 77 11.66 -1.88 5.30
CA ALA A 77 11.26 -1.57 6.67
C ALA A 77 12.12 -2.30 7.72
N GLU A 78 12.57 -3.52 7.43
CA GLU A 78 13.53 -4.25 8.27
C GLU A 78 14.87 -3.53 8.35
N LYS A 79 15.45 -3.13 7.21
CA LYS A 79 16.68 -2.34 7.18
C LYS A 79 16.53 -0.99 7.88
N ALA A 80 15.37 -0.34 7.73
CA ALA A 80 15.08 0.92 8.43
C ALA A 80 15.02 0.73 9.95
N LYS A 81 14.42 -0.38 10.42
CA LYS A 81 14.42 -0.76 11.84
C LYS A 81 15.84 -1.03 12.35
N GLU A 82 16.65 -1.74 11.57
CA GLU A 82 18.07 -2.03 11.89
C GLU A 82 18.94 -0.77 11.93
N ALA A 83 18.60 0.25 11.13
CA ALA A 83 19.23 1.56 11.22
C ALA A 83 18.96 2.26 12.56
N ASN A 84 17.89 1.88 13.28
CA ASN A 84 17.59 2.33 14.63
C ASN A 84 17.63 3.87 14.79
N GLY A 85 17.06 4.59 13.82
CA GLY A 85 17.04 6.05 13.78
C GLY A 85 18.36 6.72 13.37
N ASP A 86 19.40 5.96 12.99
CA ASP A 86 20.64 6.49 12.44
C ASP A 86 20.38 7.13 11.07
N MET A 87 20.44 8.46 11.05
CA MET A 87 20.17 9.27 9.87
C MET A 87 21.13 8.99 8.70
N THR A 88 22.36 8.57 8.98
CA THR A 88 23.33 8.24 7.92
C THR A 88 22.93 6.95 7.24
N LYS A 89 22.62 5.91 8.03
CA LYS A 89 22.16 4.62 7.50
C LYS A 89 20.81 4.74 6.79
N LEU A 90 19.88 5.53 7.33
CA LEU A 90 18.59 5.78 6.68
C LEU A 90 18.76 6.53 5.36
N ALA A 91 19.67 7.51 5.28
CA ALA A 91 19.97 8.20 4.03
C ALA A 91 20.63 7.29 3.00
N GLU A 92 21.54 6.40 3.42
CA GLU A 92 22.14 5.39 2.55
C GLU A 92 21.11 4.37 2.06
N LEU A 93 20.23 3.91 2.95
CA LEU A 93 19.13 3.01 2.62
C LEU A 93 18.20 3.64 1.57
N GLY A 94 17.82 4.91 1.76
CA GLY A 94 17.03 5.66 0.78
C GLY A 94 17.71 5.79 -0.58
N LYS A 95 19.04 5.94 -0.63
CA LYS A 95 19.79 5.97 -1.90
C LYS A 95 19.83 4.61 -2.60
N ASN A 96 20.00 3.54 -1.83
CA ASN A 96 20.22 2.20 -2.38
C ASN A 96 18.92 1.50 -2.79
N ASP A 97 17.85 1.70 -2.00
CA ASP A 97 16.61 0.95 -2.12
C ASP A 97 15.36 1.85 -2.25
N GLY A 98 15.52 3.18 -2.15
CA GLY A 98 14.41 4.15 -2.20
C GLY A 98 13.55 4.06 -3.46
N GLU A 99 14.16 3.91 -4.64
CA GLU A 99 13.43 3.78 -5.90
C GLU A 99 12.62 2.48 -5.97
N LYS A 100 13.15 1.39 -5.42
CA LYS A 100 12.46 0.09 -5.39
C LYS A 100 11.26 0.14 -4.47
N VAL A 101 11.43 0.66 -3.25
CA VAL A 101 10.32 0.79 -2.30
C VAL A 101 9.27 1.78 -2.77
N ALA A 102 9.67 2.87 -3.45
CA ALA A 102 8.72 3.80 -4.07
C ALA A 102 7.89 3.13 -5.18
N SER A 103 8.54 2.33 -6.03
CA SER A 103 7.85 1.59 -7.11
C SER A 103 6.87 0.56 -6.55
N ALA A 104 7.31 -0.22 -5.56
CA ALA A 104 6.46 -1.20 -4.87
C ALA A 104 5.28 -0.52 -4.14
N GLY A 105 5.55 0.58 -3.44
CA GLY A 105 4.54 1.40 -2.78
C GLY A 105 3.51 1.95 -3.76
N ALA A 106 3.93 2.36 -4.95
CA ALA A 106 3.01 2.83 -6.00
C ALA A 106 2.11 1.72 -6.55
N ALA A 107 2.64 0.50 -6.73
CA ALA A 107 1.84 -0.66 -7.13
C ALA A 107 0.78 -1.01 -6.08
N ILE A 108 1.18 -1.06 -4.81
CA ILE A 108 0.27 -1.28 -3.67
C ILE A 108 -0.78 -0.17 -3.58
N ALA A 109 -0.38 1.11 -3.66
CA ALA A 109 -1.29 2.24 -3.58
C ALA A 109 -2.29 2.27 -4.75
N LYS A 110 -1.84 1.91 -5.96
CA LYS A 110 -2.72 1.77 -7.12
C LYS A 110 -3.75 0.67 -6.90
N GLN A 111 -3.35 -0.50 -6.40
CA GLN A 111 -4.29 -1.57 -6.09
C GLN A 111 -5.23 -1.18 -4.95
N ALA A 112 -4.73 -0.51 -3.90
CA ALA A 112 -5.53 -0.01 -2.79
C ALA A 112 -6.65 0.91 -3.28
N LYS A 113 -6.35 1.80 -4.23
CA LYS A 113 -7.33 2.71 -4.83
C LYS A 113 -8.29 1.99 -5.78
N ASP A 114 -7.75 1.18 -6.70
CA ASP A 114 -8.53 0.55 -7.76
C ASP A 114 -9.46 -0.53 -7.19
N THR A 115 -8.98 -1.32 -6.22
CA THR A 115 -9.66 -2.49 -5.67
C THR A 115 -10.28 -2.22 -4.30
N CYS A 116 -9.51 -1.72 -3.33
CA CYS A 116 -9.97 -1.54 -1.95
C CYS A 116 -10.70 -0.21 -1.70
N LYS A 117 -10.62 0.76 -2.64
CA LYS A 117 -11.09 2.14 -2.45
C LYS A 117 -10.42 2.86 -1.27
N VAL A 118 -9.23 2.41 -0.87
CA VAL A 118 -8.39 3.04 0.14
C VAL A 118 -7.41 3.99 -0.57
N THR A 119 -7.26 5.19 -0.02
CA THR A 119 -6.22 6.13 -0.49
C THR A 119 -5.03 6.03 0.45
N ILE A 120 -3.88 5.68 -0.10
CA ILE A 120 -2.60 5.70 0.60
C ILE A 120 -1.87 6.91 0.03
N ASP A 121 -1.76 7.96 0.83
CA ASP A 121 -0.90 9.10 0.50
C ASP A 121 0.53 8.65 0.81
N GLY A 122 1.29 8.34 -0.25
CA GLY A 122 2.71 7.98 -0.19
C GLY A 122 3.59 9.14 -0.63
#